data_AF-A0A2D6IXS6-F1
#
_entry.id   AF-A0A2D6IXS6-F1
#
_cell.length_a   1.000
_cell.length_b   1.000
_cell.length_c   1.000
_cell.angle_alpha   90.00
_cell.angle_beta   90.00
_cell.angle_gamma   90.00
#
_symmetry.space_group_name_H-M   'P 1'
#
loop_
_entity.id
_entity.type
_entity.pdbx_description
1 polymer ?
#
loop_
_entity_poly.entity_id
_entity_poly.type
_entity_poly.pdbx_seq_one_letter_code
_entity_poly.pdbx_strand_id
1 'polypeptide(L)'
;MKQRNRKIYFGFIAVLMLSEMITSNVYSLIGPLEDTAELMGVSVSVESIRLVILIILDVIPGVGAVLVLWAYRSADAVYVGRLGVILTTGGMLAYGIYQFWSATFQLGNMQNFVRLVGVVYASLGIIAWLVGRDLRQGLSRSDRQA
;
A
#
# COMPACT_ATOMS: atom_id res chain seq x y z
N MET A 1 5.64 -14.40 15.46
CA MET A 1 5.06 -13.08 15.77
C MET A 1 3.67 -13.30 16.39
N LYS A 2 3.34 -12.66 17.51
CA LYS A 2 2.01 -12.79 18.15
C LYS A 2 0.91 -12.18 17.25
N GLN A 3 -0.30 -12.72 17.28
CA GLN A 3 -1.43 -12.22 16.47
C GLN A 3 -1.69 -10.72 16.67
N ARG A 4 -1.52 -10.21 17.89
CA ARG A 4 -1.62 -8.78 18.20
C ARG A 4 -0.69 -7.93 17.33
N ASN A 5 0.57 -8.34 17.18
CA ASN A 5 1.56 -7.58 16.40
C ASN A 5 1.23 -7.63 14.90
N ARG A 6 0.68 -8.75 14.40
CA ARG A 6 0.19 -8.84 13.02
C ARG A 6 -0.98 -7.88 12.78
N LYS A 7 -1.95 -7.82 13.69
CA LYS A 7 -3.06 -6.85 13.63
C LYS A 7 -2.55 -5.41 13.65
N ILE A 8 -1.59 -5.09 14.51
CA ILE A 8 -1.00 -3.75 14.55
C ILE A 8 -0.31 -3.42 13.21
N TYR A 9 0.46 -4.37 12.65
CA TYR A 9 1.14 -4.18 11.37
C TYR A 9 0.16 -3.90 10.23
N PHE A 10 -0.85 -4.74 10.02
CA PHE A 10 -1.85 -4.51 8.98
C PHE A 10 -2.74 -3.29 9.28
N GLY A 11 -2.96 -2.96 10.56
CA GLY A 11 -3.60 -1.71 10.97
C GLY A 11 -2.80 -0.49 10.54
N PHE A 12 -1.48 -0.51 10.75
CA PHE A 12 -0.58 0.53 10.30
C PHE A 12 -0.62 0.67 8.77
N ILE A 13 -0.52 -0.42 8.01
CA ILE A 13 -0.61 -0.37 6.54
C ILE A 13 -1.95 0.20 6.07
N ALA A 14 -3.06 -0.24 6.67
CA ALA A 14 -4.39 0.27 6.32
C ALA A 14 -4.48 1.79 6.54
N VAL A 15 -4.01 2.28 7.69
CA VAL A 15 -4.00 3.72 7.99
C VAL A 15 -3.07 4.45 7.04
N LEU A 16 -1.84 3.97 6.83
CA LEU A 16 -0.86 4.58 5.96
C LEU A 16 -1.44 4.79 4.55
N MET A 17 -1.86 3.71 3.88
CA MET A 17 -2.30 3.77 2.49
C MET A 17 -3.58 4.59 2.32
N LEU A 18 -4.57 4.40 3.20
CA LEU A 18 -5.83 5.14 3.10
C LEU A 18 -5.66 6.62 3.48
N SER A 19 -4.74 6.94 4.38
CA SER A 19 -4.42 8.34 4.69
C SER A 19 -3.70 9.00 3.52
N GLU A 20 -2.69 8.36 2.94
CA GLU A 20 -1.95 8.90 1.79
C GLU A 20 -2.85 9.12 0.57
N MET A 21 -3.76 8.18 0.31
CA MET A 21 -4.78 8.33 -0.71
C MET A 21 -5.53 9.66 -0.55
N ILE A 22 -5.98 9.98 0.66
CA ILE A 22 -6.82 11.15 0.92
C ILE A 22 -5.97 12.42 1.01
N THR A 23 -4.97 12.42 1.89
CA THR A 23 -4.23 13.63 2.29
C THR A 23 -3.16 14.03 1.29
N SER A 24 -2.64 13.08 0.52
CA SER A 24 -1.66 13.35 -0.53
C SER A 24 -2.36 13.33 -1.89
N ASN A 25 -2.85 12.17 -2.32
CA ASN A 25 -3.09 11.97 -3.75
C ASN A 25 -4.42 12.57 -4.23
N VAL A 26 -5.53 12.34 -3.50
CA VAL A 26 -6.82 12.98 -3.79
C VAL A 26 -6.74 14.47 -3.56
N TYR A 27 -6.18 14.92 -2.44
CA TYR A 27 -6.04 16.34 -2.13
C TYR A 27 -5.26 17.10 -3.23
N SER A 28 -4.11 16.58 -3.65
CA SER A 28 -3.30 17.19 -4.71
C SER A 28 -4.02 17.18 -6.06
N LEU A 29 -4.81 16.14 -6.35
CA LEU A 29 -5.55 16.03 -7.61
C LEU A 29 -6.69 17.05 -7.72
N ILE A 30 -7.39 17.34 -6.62
CA ILE A 30 -8.55 18.26 -6.62
C ILE A 30 -8.19 19.72 -6.31
N GLY A 31 -7.05 19.96 -5.66
CA GLY A 31 -6.63 21.29 -5.21
C GLY A 31 -5.38 21.78 -5.93
N PRO A 32 -4.19 21.67 -5.31
CA PRO A 32 -2.94 22.28 -5.80
C PRO A 32 -2.25 21.43 -6.88
N LEU A 33 -2.97 21.03 -7.93
CA LEU A 33 -2.41 20.14 -8.96
C LEU A 33 -1.25 20.78 -9.72
N GLU A 34 -1.37 22.08 -10.04
CA GLU A 34 -0.32 22.84 -10.76
C GLU A 34 0.96 22.96 -9.92
N ASP A 35 0.83 23.35 -8.66
CA ASP A 35 1.96 23.45 -7.72
C ASP A 35 2.66 22.09 -7.54
N THR A 36 1.87 21.01 -7.46
CA THR A 36 2.39 19.65 -7.33
C THR A 36 3.14 19.25 -8.60
N ALA A 37 2.60 19.56 -9.79
CA ALA A 37 3.25 19.28 -11.06
C ALA A 37 4.59 20.03 -11.20
N GLU A 38 4.64 21.30 -10.77
CA GLU A 38 5.86 22.10 -10.74
C GLU A 38 6.91 21.49 -9.78
N LEU A 39 6.51 21.13 -8.56
CA LEU A 39 7.38 20.50 -7.57
C LEU A 39 7.98 19.19 -8.08
N MET A 40 7.19 18.44 -8.85
CA MET A 40 7.59 17.16 -9.46
C MET A 40 8.36 17.35 -10.77
N GLY A 41 8.39 18.57 -11.32
CA GLY A 41 9.07 18.92 -12.55
C GLY A 41 8.44 18.26 -13.78
N VAL A 42 7.11 18.16 -13.84
CA VAL A 42 6.34 17.53 -14.92
C VAL A 42 5.18 18.41 -15.38
N SER A 43 4.54 18.06 -16.49
CA SER A 43 3.30 18.75 -16.91
C SER A 43 2.11 18.37 -16.02
N VAL A 44 1.15 19.28 -15.90
CA VAL A 44 -0.12 19.07 -15.16
C VAL A 44 -0.86 17.80 -15.62
N SER A 45 -0.85 17.52 -16.93
CA SER A 45 -1.46 16.32 -17.50
C SER A 45 -0.79 15.03 -17.04
N VAL A 46 0.55 15.01 -16.96
CA VAL A 46 1.32 13.85 -16.49
C VAL A 46 1.12 13.66 -14.99
N GLU A 47 1.13 14.75 -14.22
CA GLU A 47 0.86 14.75 -12.79
C GLU A 47 -0.53 14.18 -12.47
N SER A 48 -1.57 14.66 -13.17
CA SER A 48 -2.94 14.20 -13.01
C SER A 48 -3.07 12.69 -13.20
N ILE A 49 -2.48 12.15 -14.27
CA ILE A 49 -2.46 10.71 -14.55
C ILE A 49 -1.71 9.97 -13.44
N ARG A 50 -0.55 10.49 -13.00
CA ARG A 50 0.23 9.86 -11.93
C ARG A 50 -0.58 9.78 -10.64
N LEU A 51 -1.24 10.85 -10.23
CA LEU A 51 -2.04 10.88 -9.01
C LEU A 51 -3.22 9.91 -9.09
N VAL A 52 -3.93 9.81 -10.22
CA VAL A 52 -5.01 8.82 -10.41
C VAL A 52 -4.49 7.40 -10.25
N ILE A 53 -3.34 7.09 -10.83
CA ILE A 53 -2.70 5.77 -10.67
C ILE A 53 -2.35 5.52 -9.20
N LEU A 54 -1.74 6.50 -8.53
CA LEU A 54 -1.35 6.38 -7.12
C LEU A 54 -2.56 6.18 -6.20
N ILE A 55 -3.68 6.87 -6.43
CA ILE A 55 -4.94 6.67 -5.68
C ILE A 55 -5.39 5.21 -5.77
N ILE A 56 -5.40 4.63 -6.97
CA ILE A 56 -5.78 3.22 -7.16
C ILE A 56 -4.79 2.30 -6.43
N LEU A 57 -3.50 2.60 -6.54
CA LEU A 57 -2.42 1.85 -5.89
C LEU A 57 -2.40 2.03 -4.37
N ASP A 58 -3.09 3.02 -3.81
CA ASP A 58 -3.31 3.16 -2.36
C ASP A 58 -4.53 2.35 -1.88
N VAL A 59 -5.63 2.41 -2.65
CA VAL A 59 -6.87 1.70 -2.32
C VAL A 59 -6.62 0.20 -2.22
N ILE A 60 -5.92 -0.39 -3.20
CA ILE A 60 -5.71 -1.84 -3.27
C ILE A 60 -5.05 -2.39 -1.99
N PRO A 61 -3.87 -1.90 -1.57
CA PRO A 61 -3.23 -2.39 -0.36
C PRO A 61 -3.93 -1.92 0.92
N GLY A 62 -4.53 -0.73 0.94
CA GLY A 62 -5.32 -0.25 2.08
C GLY A 62 -6.51 -1.15 2.38
N VAL A 63 -7.33 -1.45 1.36
CA VAL A 63 -8.46 -2.38 1.45
C VAL A 63 -7.97 -3.79 1.77
N GLY A 64 -6.90 -4.25 1.10
CA GLY A 64 -6.28 -5.54 1.39
C GLY A 64 -5.94 -5.71 2.87
N ALA A 65 -5.34 -4.68 3.48
CA ALA A 65 -4.97 -4.69 4.89
C ALA A 65 -6.20 -4.72 5.81
N VAL A 66 -7.28 -4.00 5.46
CA VAL A 66 -8.56 -4.06 6.18
C VAL A 66 -9.16 -5.47 6.13
N LEU A 67 -9.12 -6.15 4.99
CA LEU A 67 -9.59 -7.54 4.86
C LEU A 67 -8.81 -8.50 5.77
N VAL A 68 -7.50 -8.29 5.91
CA VAL A 68 -6.66 -9.05 6.85
C VAL A 68 -7.11 -8.82 8.29
N LEU A 69 -7.36 -7.57 8.68
CA LEU A 69 -7.84 -7.24 10.03
C LEU A 69 -9.19 -7.89 10.32
N TRP A 70 -10.09 -7.88 9.34
CA TRP A 70 -11.39 -8.53 9.44
C TRP A 70 -11.25 -10.04 9.61
N ALA A 71 -10.38 -10.69 8.82
CA ALA A 71 -10.09 -12.12 8.94
C ALA A 71 -9.47 -12.50 10.30
N TYR A 72 -8.72 -11.59 10.94
CA TYR A 72 -8.24 -11.82 12.30
C TYR A 72 -9.29 -11.57 13.40
N ARG A 73 -10.44 -10.99 13.07
CA ARG A 73 -11.60 -10.86 13.99
C ARG A 73 -12.56 -12.03 13.84
N SER A 74 -12.81 -12.49 12.62
CA SER A 74 -13.79 -13.55 12.31
C SER A 74 -13.12 -14.89 12.00
N ALA A 75 -13.48 -15.95 12.72
CA ALA A 75 -12.85 -17.27 12.59
C ALA A 75 -13.01 -17.89 11.18
N ASP A 76 -14.14 -17.63 10.53
CA ASP A 76 -14.53 -18.27 9.27
C ASP A 76 -14.00 -17.56 8.02
N ALA A 77 -13.31 -16.42 8.20
CA ALA A 77 -12.90 -15.54 7.11
C ALA A 77 -11.46 -15.80 6.61
N VAL A 78 -10.95 -17.03 6.73
CA VAL A 78 -9.56 -17.38 6.33
C VAL A 78 -9.30 -17.07 4.85
N TYR A 79 -10.25 -17.40 3.96
CA TYR A 79 -10.15 -17.07 2.53
C TYR A 79 -10.00 -15.56 2.29
N VAL A 80 -10.79 -14.77 3.00
CA VAL A 80 -10.78 -13.30 2.89
C VAL A 80 -9.46 -12.73 3.42
N GLY A 81 -8.92 -13.32 4.49
CA GLY A 81 -7.59 -12.98 4.99
C GLY A 81 -6.49 -13.26 3.97
N ARG A 82 -6.55 -14.40 3.28
CA ARG A 82 -5.60 -14.74 2.22
C ARG A 82 -5.65 -13.73 1.07
N LEU A 83 -6.86 -13.39 0.60
CA LEU A 83 -7.05 -12.35 -0.41
C LEU A 83 -6.47 -11.00 0.06
N GLY A 84 -6.76 -10.62 1.30
CA GLY A 84 -6.25 -9.38 1.90
C GLY A 84 -4.71 -9.32 1.91
N VAL A 85 -4.03 -10.41 2.27
CA VAL A 85 -2.56 -10.46 2.25
C VAL A 85 -2.03 -10.33 0.82
N ILE A 86 -2.66 -10.98 -0.17
CA ILE A 86 -2.27 -10.89 -1.58
C ILE A 86 -2.45 -9.46 -2.10
N LEU A 87 -3.61 -8.83 -1.86
CA LEU A 87 -3.89 -7.46 -2.28
C LEU A 87 -2.93 -6.46 -1.62
N THR A 88 -2.66 -6.63 -0.32
CA THR A 88 -1.68 -5.79 0.40
C THR A 88 -0.29 -5.95 -0.20
N THR A 89 0.17 -7.18 -0.37
CA THR A 89 1.52 -7.45 -0.89
C THR A 89 1.66 -6.97 -2.33
N GLY A 90 0.76 -7.39 -3.21
CA GLY A 90 0.78 -7.05 -4.63
C GLY A 90 0.58 -5.56 -4.87
N GLY A 91 -0.34 -4.93 -4.15
CA GLY A 91 -0.59 -3.48 -4.20
C GLY A 91 0.65 -2.68 -3.80
N MET A 92 1.28 -3.01 -2.67
CA MET A 92 2.50 -2.32 -2.20
C MET A 92 3.70 -2.52 -3.14
N LEU A 93 3.85 -3.72 -3.71
CA LEU A 93 4.89 -3.98 -4.71
C LEU A 93 4.64 -3.20 -6.00
N ALA A 94 3.40 -3.21 -6.51
CA ALA A 94 3.03 -2.45 -7.69
C ALA A 94 3.21 -0.93 -7.47
N TYR A 95 2.80 -0.42 -6.31
CA TYR A 95 3.05 0.96 -5.87
C TYR A 95 4.55 1.28 -5.92
N GLY A 96 5.37 0.45 -5.26
CA GLY A 96 6.81 0.66 -5.20
C GLY A 96 7.50 0.64 -6.57
N ILE A 97 7.13 -0.32 -7.42
CA ILE A 97 7.62 -0.43 -8.80
C ILE A 97 7.21 0.80 -9.62
N TYR A 98 5.96 1.22 -9.49
CA TYR A 98 5.45 2.38 -10.20
C TYR A 98 6.18 3.67 -9.81
N GLN A 99 6.39 3.90 -8.51
CA GLN A 99 7.16 5.05 -8.04
C GLN A 99 8.60 5.04 -8.55
N PHE A 100 9.25 3.87 -8.57
CA PHE A 100 10.60 3.75 -9.11
C PHE A 100 10.64 4.04 -10.61
N TRP A 101 9.68 3.53 -11.37
CA TRP A 101 9.55 3.78 -12.80
C TRP A 101 9.26 5.26 -13.08
N SER A 102 8.29 5.86 -12.39
CA SER A 102 7.94 7.28 -12.53
C SER A 102 9.13 8.18 -12.22
N ALA A 103 9.85 7.91 -11.14
CA ALA A 103 11.06 8.66 -10.79
C ALA A 103 12.26 8.43 -11.71
N THR A 104 12.22 7.42 -12.58
CA THR A 104 13.29 7.15 -13.55
C THR A 104 12.99 7.78 -14.91
N PHE A 105 11.72 7.81 -15.31
CA PHE A 105 11.33 8.14 -16.68
C PHE A 105 10.40 9.34 -16.82
N GLN A 106 9.78 9.81 -15.74
CA GLN A 106 8.77 10.88 -15.79
C GLN A 106 9.19 12.13 -15.03
N LEU A 107 9.73 11.97 -13.82
CA LEU A 107 9.96 13.11 -12.92
C LEU A 107 11.19 13.93 -13.29
N GLY A 108 11.04 15.26 -13.34
CA GLY A 108 12.18 16.18 -13.46
C GLY A 108 12.86 16.41 -12.11
N ASN A 109 12.05 16.72 -11.09
CA ASN A 109 12.49 17.01 -9.73
C ASN A 109 12.10 15.86 -8.79
N MET A 110 12.67 15.80 -7.58
CA MET A 110 12.29 14.82 -6.53
C MET A 110 12.53 13.33 -6.83
N GLN A 111 13.20 12.98 -7.94
CA GLN A 111 13.46 11.59 -8.36
C GLN A 111 14.01 10.71 -7.23
N ASN A 112 15.04 11.17 -6.51
CA ASN A 112 15.69 10.38 -5.46
C ASN A 112 14.74 10.10 -4.28
N PHE A 113 13.95 11.10 -3.88
CA PHE A 113 12.98 10.96 -2.80
C PHE A 113 11.89 9.94 -3.19
N VAL A 114 11.33 10.06 -4.40
CA VAL A 114 10.28 9.15 -4.87
C VAL A 114 10.79 7.73 -5.07
N ARG A 115 12.03 7.54 -5.54
CA ARG A 115 12.67 6.21 -5.58
C ARG A 115 12.76 5.59 -4.18
N LEU A 116 13.15 6.38 -3.18
CA LEU A 116 13.23 5.91 -1.80
C LEU A 116 11.85 5.50 -1.27
N VAL A 117 10.82 6.33 -1.49
CA VAL A 117 9.42 5.99 -1.14
C VAL A 117 9.03 4.67 -1.80
N GLY A 118 9.32 4.50 -3.09
CA GLY A 118 9.05 3.26 -3.81
C GLY A 118 9.70 2.02 -3.18
N VAL A 119 10.98 2.11 -2.81
CA VAL A 119 11.71 1.02 -2.14
C VAL A 119 11.13 0.70 -0.77
N VAL A 120 10.77 1.71 0.01
CA VAL A 120 10.15 1.53 1.33
C VAL A 120 8.82 0.79 1.21
N TYR A 121 7.97 1.20 0.26
CA TYR A 121 6.65 0.60 0.07
C TYR A 121 6.76 -0.83 -0.46
N ALA A 122 7.63 -1.09 -1.43
CA ALA A 122 7.91 -2.45 -1.89
C ALA A 122 8.39 -3.35 -0.74
N SER A 123 9.27 -2.83 0.13
CA SER A 123 9.77 -3.55 1.31
C SER A 123 8.67 -3.87 2.31
N LEU A 124 7.76 -2.92 2.58
CA LEU A 124 6.56 -3.14 3.39
C LEU A 124 5.64 -4.21 2.76
N GLY A 125 5.53 -4.25 1.42
CA GLY A 125 4.82 -5.32 0.71
C GLY A 125 5.42 -6.70 1.00
N ILE A 126 6.74 -6.84 0.90
CA ILE A 126 7.45 -8.10 1.21
C ILE A 126 7.23 -8.49 2.67
N ILE A 127 7.33 -7.54 3.60
CA ILE A 127 7.10 -7.80 5.02
C ILE A 127 5.64 -8.24 5.24
N ALA A 128 4.66 -7.63 4.57
CA ALA A 128 3.25 -8.02 4.67
C ALA A 128 3.03 -9.48 4.25
N TRP A 129 3.71 -9.93 3.20
CA TRP A 129 3.69 -11.33 2.77
C TRP A 129 4.20 -12.27 3.87
N LEU A 130 5.31 -11.92 4.51
CA LEU A 130 5.92 -12.72 5.58
C LEU A 130 5.06 -12.72 6.85
N VAL A 131 4.55 -11.56 7.25
CA VAL A 131 3.72 -11.39 8.45
C VAL A 131 2.39 -12.12 8.32
N GLY A 132 1.76 -12.08 7.14
CA GLY A 132 0.48 -12.72 6.84
C GLY A 132 0.55 -14.20 6.46
N ARG A 133 1.69 -14.88 6.69
CA ARG A 133 1.90 -16.30 6.33
C ARG A 133 0.84 -17.24 6.91
N ASP A 134 0.36 -16.98 8.13
CA ASP A 134 -0.64 -17.82 8.81
C ASP A 134 -2.00 -17.83 8.08
N LEU A 135 -2.45 -16.67 7.62
CA LEU A 135 -3.66 -16.54 6.81
C LEU A 135 -3.48 -17.15 5.41
N ARG A 136 -2.28 -17.05 4.83
CA ARG A 136 -1.99 -17.66 3.51
C ARG A 136 -1.97 -19.19 3.55
N GLN A 137 -1.50 -19.78 4.65
CA GLN A 137 -1.33 -21.22 4.82
C GLN A 137 -2.57 -21.92 5.39
N GLY A 138 -3.60 -21.17 5.80
CA GLY A 138 -4.84 -21.75 6.32
C GLY A 138 -4.68 -22.46 7.66
N LEU A 139 -3.65 -22.12 8.46
CA LEU A 139 -3.38 -22.78 9.74
C LEU A 139 -4.55 -22.58 10.72
N SER A 140 -4.98 -23.67 11.36
CA SER A 140 -6.07 -23.72 12.35
C SER A 140 -5.78 -22.80 13.54
N ARG A 141 -6.82 -22.32 14.25
CA ARG A 141 -6.69 -21.50 15.47
C ARG A 141 -5.86 -22.18 16.57
N SER A 142 -5.85 -23.52 16.64
CA SER A 142 -5.01 -24.30 17.57
C SER A 142 -3.52 -24.01 17.40
N ASP A 143 -3.09 -23.76 16.18
CA ASP A 143 -1.68 -23.62 15.81
C ASP A 143 -1.20 -22.16 15.92
N ARG A 144 -2.12 -21.23 16.18
CA ARG A 144 -1.83 -19.79 16.28
C ARG A 144 -1.65 -19.30 17.72
N GLN A 145 -1.95 -20.15 18.71
CA GLN A 145 -1.84 -19.86 20.15
C GLN A 145 -0.66 -20.56 20.84
N ALA A 146 0.02 -21.51 20.17
CA ALA A 146 1.33 -22.02 20.56
C ALA A 146 2.44 -21.04 20.16
#